data_AF-A0A6N6RY45-F1
#
_entry.id   AF-A0A6N6RY45-F1
#
_cell.length_a   1.000
_cell.length_b   1.000
_cell.length_c   1.000
_cell.angle_alpha   90.00
_cell.angle_beta   90.00
_cell.angle_gamma   90.00
#
_symmetry.space_group_name_H-M   'P 1'
#
loop_
_entity.id
_entity.type
_entity.pdbx_description
1 polymer ?
#
loop_
_entity_poly.entity_id
_entity_poly.type
_entity_poly.pdbx_seq_one_letter_code
_entity_poly.pdbx_strand_id
1 'polypeptide(L)' 'MKFFLDTANLDEIRDAVSFGVLDGVTTNPSLVSKEGEQKGFKDLVKEICEIVKGPVSAEVLSTDIERMID' A
#
# COMPACT_ATOMS: atom_id res chain seq x y z
N MET A 1 -19.37 -3.96 -7.08
CA MET A 1 -17.99 -4.25 -7.53
C MET A 1 -17.08 -3.26 -6.81
N LYS A 2 -15.89 -3.67 -6.39
CA LYS A 2 -14.93 -2.75 -5.74
C LYS A 2 -13.72 -2.53 -6.65
N PHE A 3 -13.12 -1.35 -6.59
CA PHE A 3 -11.94 -0.96 -7.35
C PHE A 3 -10.75 -0.73 -6.42
N PHE A 4 -9.70 -1.51 -6.63
CA PHE A 4 -8.46 -1.43 -5.88
C PHE A 4 -7.36 -0.95 -6.83
N LEU A 5 -6.51 -0.05 -6.36
CA LEU A 5 -5.32 0.37 -7.10
C LEU A 5 -4.12 -0.44 -6.61
N ASP A 6 -3.36 -1.00 -7.55
CA ASP A 6 -2.17 -1.80 -7.27
C ASP A 6 -0.90 -0.95 -7.45
N THR A 7 -0.57 -0.17 -6.43
CA THR A 7 0.56 0.75 -6.45
C THR A 7 1.02 1.08 -5.04
N ALA A 8 2.29 1.51 -4.91
CA ALA A 8 2.81 2.13 -3.68
C ALA A 8 3.13 3.62 -3.89
N ASN A 9 2.83 4.17 -5.06
CA ASN A 9 3.10 5.58 -5.39
C ASN A 9 2.01 6.47 -4.78
N LEU A 10 2.41 7.38 -3.89
CA LEU A 10 1.47 8.22 -3.16
C LEU A 10 0.73 9.23 -4.04
N ASP A 11 1.30 9.65 -5.16
CA ASP A 11 0.67 10.62 -6.06
C ASP A 11 -0.43 9.95 -6.88
N GLU A 12 -0.18 8.75 -7.42
CA GLU A 12 -1.21 7.93 -8.08
C GLU A 12 -2.39 7.62 -7.15
N ILE A 13 -2.09 7.33 -5.87
CA ILE A 13 -3.12 7.06 -4.86
C ILE A 13 -3.95 8.32 -4.59
N ARG A 14 -3.32 9.49 -4.43
CA ARG A 14 -4.03 10.77 -4.23
C ARG A 14 -4.92 11.11 -5.42
N ASP A 15 -4.43 10.90 -6.63
CA ASP A 15 -5.21 11.13 -7.85
C ASP A 15 -6.42 10.21 -7.91
N ALA A 16 -6.24 8.91 -7.67
CA ALA A 16 -7.34 7.94 -7.66
C ALA A 16 -8.39 8.23 -6.56
N VAL A 17 -7.96 8.67 -5.38
CA VAL A 17 -8.86 9.16 -4.33
C VAL A 17 -9.64 10.40 -4.79
N SER A 18 -8.97 11.33 -5.48
CA SER A 18 -9.60 12.56 -5.99
C SER A 18 -10.72 12.28 -7.01
N PHE A 19 -10.60 11.20 -7.77
CA PHE A 19 -11.64 10.75 -8.71
C PHE A 19 -12.85 10.12 -8.02
N GLY A 20 -12.75 9.78 -6.73
CA GLY A 20 -13.86 9.24 -5.94
C GLY A 20 -14.26 7.80 -6.29
N VAL A 21 -13.39 7.06 -6.99
CA VAL A 21 -13.66 5.67 -7.44
C VAL A 21 -12.87 4.61 -6.67
N LEU A 22 -11.96 5.01 -5.80
CA LEU A 22 -11.04 4.10 -5.12
C LEU A 22 -11.66 3.49 -3.85
N ASP A 23 -11.78 2.17 -3.80
CA ASP A 23 -12.26 1.44 -2.62
C ASP A 23 -11.13 0.95 -1.70
N GLY A 24 -9.90 0.81 -2.22
CA GLY A 24 -8.75 0.30 -1.47
C GLY A 24 -7.46 0.27 -2.31
N VAL A 25 -6.36 -0.15 -1.69
CA VAL A 25 -5.04 -0.27 -2.32
C VAL A 25 -4.42 -1.63 -2.03
N THR A 26 -3.72 -2.21 -3.00
CA THR A 26 -2.84 -3.37 -2.81
C THR A 26 -1.39 -2.95 -3.01
N THR A 27 -0.51 -3.48 -2.16
CA THR A 27 0.94 -3.28 -2.26
C THR A 27 1.64 -4.64 -2.17
N ASN A 28 2.86 -4.70 -2.71
CA ASN A 28 3.76 -5.83 -2.59
C ASN A 28 5.19 -5.31 -2.44
N PRO A 29 6.17 -6.16 -2.06
CA PRO A 29 7.53 -5.74 -1.81
C PRO A 29 8.20 -5.03 -2.99
N SER A 30 7.87 -5.44 -4.23
CA SER A 30 8.45 -4.84 -5.44
C SER A 30 7.91 -3.44 -5.73
N LEU A 31 6.63 -3.18 -5.46
CA LEU A 31 6.06 -1.84 -5.57
C LEU A 31 6.61 -0.94 -4.48
N VAL A 32 6.65 -1.43 -3.24
CA VAL A 32 7.19 -0.65 -2.12
C VAL A 32 8.70 -0.42 -2.28
N SER A 33 9.48 -1.36 -2.82
CA SER A 33 10.91 -1.12 -3.03
C SER A 33 11.18 -0.03 -4.06
N LYS A 34 10.32 0.11 -5.08
CA LYS A 34 10.46 1.15 -6.11
C LYS A 34 10.24 2.56 -5.54
N GLU A 35 9.29 2.69 -4.62
CA GLU A 35 8.88 3.99 -4.06
C GLU A 35 9.51 4.28 -2.67
N GLY A 36 9.91 3.22 -1.96
CA GLY A 36 10.22 3.23 -0.52
C GLY A 36 11.71 3.37 -0.17
N GLU A 37 12.61 3.46 -1.14
CA GLU A 37 14.06 3.70 -0.91
C GLU A 37 14.33 4.95 -0.05
N GLN A 38 13.39 5.92 -0.05
CA GLN A 38 13.56 7.21 0.61
C GLN A 38 12.97 7.27 2.04
N LYS A 39 11.96 6.46 2.37
CA LYS A 39 11.13 6.61 3.60
C LYS A 39 10.98 5.35 4.45
N GLY A 40 11.42 4.18 3.99
CA GLY A 40 11.22 2.93 4.70
C GLY A 40 9.78 2.41 4.59
N PHE A 41 9.64 1.08 4.62
CA PHE A 41 8.38 0.38 4.32
C PHE A 41 7.21 0.78 5.21
N LYS A 42 7.40 0.81 6.54
CA LYS A 42 6.32 1.06 7.50
C LYS A 42 5.75 2.48 7.38
N ASP A 43 6.61 3.47 7.16
CA ASP A 43 6.18 4.86 7.02
C ASP A 43 5.41 5.07 5.71
N LEU A 44 5.86 4.43 4.61
CA LEU A 44 5.12 4.46 3.34
C LEU A 44 3.72 3.85 3.48
N VAL A 45 3.62 2.64 4.04
CA VAL A 45 2.31 1.98 4.23
C VAL A 45 1.40 2.80 5.15
N LYS A 46 1.97 3.43 6.19
CA LYS A 46 1.21 4.33 7.07
C LYS A 46 0.63 5.52 6.32
N GLU A 47 1.41 6.18 5.46
CA GLU A 47 0.91 7.29 4.63
C GLU A 47 -0.19 6.81 3.67
N ILE A 48 -0.06 5.62 3.07
CA ILE A 48 -1.12 5.03 2.24
C ILE A 48 -2.41 4.86 3.05
N CYS A 49 -2.32 4.32 4.27
CA CYS A 49 -3.48 4.15 5.17
C CYS A 49 -4.10 5.48 5.61
N GLU A 50 -3.32 6.56 5.71
CA GLU A 50 -3.83 7.90 6.04
C GLU A 50 -4.59 8.53 4.85
N ILE A 51 -4.18 8.24 3.62
CA ILE A 51 -4.82 8.75 2.39
C ILE A 51 -6.06 7.94 2.02
N VAL A 52 -5.98 6.61 2.11
CA VAL A 52 -7.00 5.67 1.65
C VAL A 52 -7.99 5.35 2.76
N LYS A 53 -9.24 5.79 2.62
CA LYS A 53 -10.32 5.50 3.59
C LYS A 53 -10.94 4.09 3.43
N GLY A 54 -10.11 3.12 3.04
CA GLY A 54 -10.51 1.76 2.69
C GLY A 54 -9.41 0.75 2.99
N PRO A 55 -9.58 -0.53 2.62
CA PRO A 55 -8.59 -1.56 2.89
C PRO A 55 -7.27 -1.28 2.18
N VAL A 56 -6.17 -1.49 2.89
CA VAL A 56 -4.80 -1.44 2.34
C VAL A 56 -4.17 -2.80 2.61
N SER A 57 -3.86 -3.53 1.53
CA SER A 57 -3.13 -4.80 1.63
C SER A 57 -1.63 -4.54 1.58
N ALA A 58 -0.90 -5.05 2.56
CA ALA A 58 0.57 -5.02 2.61
C ALA A 58 1.12 -6.41 2.88
N GLU A 59 2.09 -6.84 2.07
CA GLU A 59 2.72 -8.14 2.19
C GLU A 59 3.90 -8.12 3.18
N VAL A 60 4.03 -9.21 3.93
CA VAL A 60 5.21 -9.48 4.76
C VAL A 60 6.34 -10.08 3.91
N LEU A 61 7.58 -9.93 4.35
CA LEU A 61 8.76 -10.44 3.65
C LEU A 61 9.18 -11.84 4.11
N SER A 62 8.79 -12.23 5.33
CA SER A 62 9.19 -13.52 5.87
C SER A 62 8.52 -14.65 5.13
N THR A 63 9.25 -15.75 4.95
CA THR A 63 8.70 -17.05 4.49
C THR A 63 8.43 -18.02 5.64
N ASP A 64 8.86 -17.68 6.85
CA ASP A 64 8.58 -18.44 8.08
C ASP A 64 7.23 -18.03 8.69
N ILE A 65 6.44 -19.02 9.10
CA ILE A 65 5.05 -18.82 9.58
C ILE A 65 5.01 -17.96 10.83
N GLU A 66 5.86 -18.23 11.83
CA GLU A 66 5.86 -17.49 13.09
C GLU A 66 6.17 -16.02 12.82
N ARG A 67 7.16 -15.76 11.96
CA ARG A 67 7.56 -14.42 11.52
C ARG A 67 6.56 -13.72 10.59
N MET A 68 5.65 -14.45 9.94
CA MET A 68 4.55 -13.84 9.19
C MET A 68 3.43 -13.34 10.11
N ILE A 69 3.30 -13.93 11.30
CA ILE A 69 2.21 -13.64 12.26
C ILE A 69 2.61 -12.54 13.26
N ASP A 70 3.90 -12.42 13.59
CA ASP A 70 4.51 -11.42 14.49
C ASP A 70 4.35 -9.97 14.01
#